data_AF-A0A3A9YF82-F1
#
_entry.id   AF-A0A3A9YF82-F1
#
_cell.length_a   1.000
_cell.length_b   1.000
_cell.length_c   1.000
_cell.angle_alpha   90.00
_cell.angle_beta   90.00
_cell.angle_gamma   90.00
#
_symmetry.space_group_name_H-M   'P 1'
#
loop_
_entity.id
_entity.type
_entity.pdbx_description
1 polymer ?
#
loop_
_entity_poly.entity_id
_entity_poly.type
_entity_poly.pdbx_seq_one_letter_code
_entity_poly.pdbx_strand_id
1 'polypeptide(L)'
;MVVLRIDEVPQAARDAVAAGARANGRSLRNVLLSPGLREASFARNLDLLREIEGWPGEATATVGDVLAERDAARRDRAGGADEGGAPAAGCLIRDAGGRTDVGRGGE
;
A
#
# COMPACT_ATOMS: atom_id res chain seq x y z
N MET A 1 -1.72 17.13 4.45
CA MET A 1 -0.54 16.46 3.85
C MET A 1 0.21 15.75 4.98
N VAL A 2 0.40 14.43 4.92
CA VAL A 2 1.05 13.65 5.99
C VAL A 2 2.52 13.43 5.65
N VAL A 3 3.41 13.62 6.63
CA VAL A 3 4.86 13.47 6.48
C VAL A 3 5.34 12.31 7.34
N LEU A 4 6.07 11.36 6.74
CA LEU A 4 6.78 10.32 7.47
C LEU A 4 8.14 10.88 7.90
N ARG A 5 8.41 10.90 9.20
CA ARG A 5 9.69 11.30 9.77
C ARG A 5 10.40 10.04 10.30
N ILE A 6 11.68 9.91 9.97
CA ILE A 6 12.54 8.85 10.51
C ILE A 6 13.58 9.54 11.38
N ASP A 7 13.45 9.36 12.69
CA ASP A 7 14.37 9.92 13.68
C ASP A 7 15.59 9.01 13.87
N GLU A 8 16.65 9.60 14.42
CA GLU A 8 17.87 8.89 14.85
C GLU A 8 18.54 8.02 13.78
N VAL A 9 18.54 8.46 12.52
CA VAL A 9 19.27 7.76 11.45
C VAL A 9 20.76 8.09 11.51
N PRO A 10 21.65 7.12 11.75
CA PRO A 10 23.09 7.35 11.69
C PRO A 10 23.50 7.84 10.30
N GLN A 11 24.40 8.82 10.25
CA GLN A 11 24.80 9.45 8.99
C GLN A 11 25.34 8.44 7.98
N ALA A 12 26.19 7.50 8.42
CA ALA A 12 26.73 6.45 7.57
C ALA A 12 25.65 5.55 6.94
N ALA A 13 24.58 5.23 7.69
CA ALA A 13 23.47 4.43 7.18
C ALA A 13 22.66 5.21 6.13
N ARG A 14 22.41 6.50 6.36
CA ARG A 14 21.75 7.39 5.40
C ARG A 14 22.54 7.44 4.09
N ASP A 15 23.86 7.62 4.18
CA ASP A 15 24.73 7.76 3.02
C ASP A 15 24.82 6.45 2.23
N ALA A 16 24.89 5.30 2.91
CA ALA A 16 24.86 3.98 2.27
C ALA A 16 23.57 3.75 1.48
N VAL A 17 22.40 4.04 2.07
CA VAL A 17 21.11 3.89 1.39
C VAL A 17 20.98 4.89 0.23
N ALA A 18 21.47 6.12 0.39
CA ALA A 18 21.46 7.12 -0.67
C ALA A 18 22.38 6.73 -1.84
N ALA A 19 23.55 6.16 -1.57
CA ALA A 19 24.44 5.63 -2.60
C ALA A 19 23.78 4.47 -3.36
N GLY A 20 23.17 3.53 -2.65
CA GLY A 20 22.42 2.43 -3.25
C GLY A 20 21.23 2.91 -4.09
N ALA A 21 20.48 3.91 -3.63
CA ALA A 21 19.37 4.50 -4.37
C ALA A 21 19.83 5.10 -5.71
N ARG A 22 20.92 5.89 -5.68
CA ARG A 22 21.51 6.51 -6.89
C ARG A 22 22.01 5.46 -7.88
N ALA A 23 22.69 4.43 -7.40
CA ALA A 23 23.17 3.32 -8.25
C ALA A 23 22.04 2.61 -9.01
N ASN A 24 20.82 2.62 -8.45
CA ASN A 24 19.64 2.01 -9.05
C ASN A 24 18.72 3.03 -9.75
N GLY A 25 19.14 4.29 -9.93
CA GLY A 25 18.33 5.34 -10.57
C GLY A 25 17.08 5.74 -9.79
N ARG A 26 17.03 5.44 -8.49
CA ARG A 26 15.87 5.71 -7.61
C ARG A 26 16.17 6.88 -6.67
N SER A 27 15.15 7.65 -6.33
CA SER A 27 15.25 8.63 -5.26
C SER A 27 15.27 7.94 -3.89
N LEU A 28 16.00 8.51 -2.92
CA LEU A 28 16.02 8.02 -1.54
C LEU A 28 14.61 7.92 -0.95
N ARG A 29 13.74 8.89 -1.26
CA ARG A 29 12.32 8.90 -0.86
C ARG A 29 11.60 7.64 -1.34
N ASN A 30 11.75 7.26 -2.61
CA ASN A 30 11.06 6.09 -3.16
C ASN A 30 11.61 4.77 -2.63
N VAL A 31 12.86 4.75 -2.17
CA VAL A 31 13.44 3.58 -1.51
C VAL A 31 12.88 3.41 -0.10
N LEU A 32 12.73 4.50 0.65
CA LEU A 32 12.30 4.47 2.05
C LEU A 32 10.78 4.47 2.25
N LEU A 33 10.00 4.87 1.24
CA LEU A 33 8.55 5.01 1.38
C LEU A 33 7.85 3.68 1.67
N SER A 34 8.11 2.63 0.87
CA SER A 34 7.41 1.35 1.06
C SER A 34 7.74 0.68 2.40
N PRO A 35 9.02 0.59 2.83
CA PRO A 35 9.34 0.09 4.16
C PRO A 35 8.74 0.94 5.28
N GLY A 36 8.79 2.27 5.16
CA GLY A 36 8.25 3.18 6.17
C GLY A 36 6.73 3.08 6.32
N LEU A 37 5.99 2.93 5.21
CA LEU A 37 4.55 2.70 5.26
C LEU A 37 4.22 1.35 5.89
N ARG A 38 4.98 0.30 5.57
CA ARG A 38 4.79 -1.03 6.15
C ARG A 38 4.99 -1.01 7.66
N GLU A 39 6.04 -0.36 8.12
CA GLU A 39 6.34 -0.25 9.56
C GLU A 39 5.29 0.58 10.29
N ALA A 40 4.87 1.71 9.70
CA ALA A 40 3.78 2.51 10.25
C ALA A 40 2.47 1.72 10.36
N SER A 41 2.16 0.88 9.37
CA SER A 41 1.02 -0.04 9.45
C SER A 41 1.17 -1.05 10.60
N PHE A 42 2.36 -1.59 10.84
CA PHE A 42 2.58 -2.52 11.94
C PHE A 42 2.50 -1.88 13.30
N ALA A 43 3.09 -0.70 13.48
CA ALA A 43 2.95 0.07 14.72
C ALA A 43 1.46 0.32 15.04
N ARG A 44 0.70 0.78 14.04
CA ARG A 44 -0.74 0.99 14.15
C ARG A 44 -1.48 -0.31 14.52
N ASN A 45 -1.15 -1.43 13.88
CA ASN A 45 -1.78 -2.72 14.18
C ASN A 45 -1.48 -3.18 15.61
N LEU A 46 -0.26 -2.97 16.08
CA LEU A 46 0.17 -3.33 17.42
C LEU A 46 -0.55 -2.50 18.49
N ASP A 47 -0.76 -1.20 18.23
CA ASP A 47 -1.58 -0.35 19.10
C ASP A 47 -3.03 -0.83 19.18
N LEU A 48 -3.62 -1.21 18.04
CA LEU A 48 -4.97 -1.78 18.00
C LEU A 48 -5.07 -3.10 18.78
N LEU A 49 -4.06 -3.98 18.66
CA LEU A 49 -4.04 -5.24 19.41
C LEU A 49 -3.97 -5.00 20.92
N ARG A 50 -3.13 -4.04 21.36
CA ARG A 50 -3.05 -3.65 22.78
C ARG A 50 -4.36 -3.07 23.29
N GLU A 51 -5.05 -2.29 22.46
CA GLU A 51 -6.36 -1.75 22.79
C GLU A 51 -7.38 -2.87 23.00
N ILE A 52 -7.42 -3.85 22.08
CA ILE A 52 -8.31 -5.00 22.13
C ILE A 52 -8.00 -5.89 23.36
N GLU A 53 -6.72 -6.10 23.69
CA GLU A 53 -6.34 -6.83 24.92
C GLU A 53 -6.89 -6.20 26.20
N GLY A 54 -7.11 -4.88 26.19
CA GLY A 54 -7.70 -4.14 27.30
C GLY A 54 -9.22 -4.15 27.36
N TRP A 55 -9.92 -4.73 26.38
CA TRP A 55 -11.38 -4.68 26.32
C TRP A 55 -12.02 -5.68 27.30
N PRO A 56 -12.92 -5.23 28.20
CA PRO A 56 -13.65 -6.13 29.05
C PRO A 56 -14.79 -6.82 28.28
N GLY A 57 -14.77 -8.15 28.24
CA GLY A 57 -15.87 -8.97 27.71
C GLY A 57 -15.48 -9.84 26.51
N GLU A 58 -16.37 -10.77 26.16
CA GLU A 58 -16.21 -11.64 24.99
C GLU A 58 -16.77 -10.93 23.74
N ALA A 59 -16.08 -11.03 22.61
CA ALA A 59 -16.53 -10.40 21.38
C ALA A 59 -17.86 -11.04 20.93
N THR A 60 -18.93 -10.26 20.90
CA THR A 60 -20.26 -10.72 20.47
C THR A 60 -20.43 -10.71 18.94
N ALA A 61 -19.49 -10.08 18.23
CA ALA A 61 -19.50 -10.00 16.78
C ALA A 61 -18.92 -11.26 16.14
N THR A 62 -19.61 -11.80 15.14
CA THR A 62 -19.10 -12.92 14.36
C THR A 62 -18.11 -12.44 13.29
N VAL A 63 -17.31 -13.36 12.75
CA VAL A 63 -16.44 -13.07 11.60
C VAL A 63 -17.23 -12.53 10.40
N GLY A 64 -18.47 -13.02 10.20
CA GLY A 64 -19.37 -12.56 9.15
C GLY A 64 -19.71 -11.07 9.30
N ASP A 65 -20.04 -10.65 10.52
CA ASP A 65 -20.37 -9.25 10.83
C ASP A 65 -19.17 -8.32 10.56
N VAL A 66 -17.97 -8.74 10.96
CA VAL A 66 -16.73 -7.99 10.73
C VAL A 66 -16.43 -7.81 9.24
N LEU A 67 -16.62 -8.87 8.45
CA LEU A 67 -16.39 -8.80 7.00
C LEU A 67 -17.43 -7.93 6.29
N ALA A 68 -18.70 -8.03 6.70
CA ALA A 68 -19.78 -7.21 6.14
C ALA A 68 -19.51 -5.71 6.38
N GLU A 69 -19.14 -5.35 7.61
CA GLU A 69 -18.81 -3.97 7.99
C GLU A 69 -17.56 -3.47 7.24
N ARG A 70 -16.51 -4.29 7.14
CA ARG A 70 -15.30 -3.95 6.38
C ARG A 70 -15.62 -3.65 4.92
N ASP A 71 -16.46 -4.47 4.30
CA ASP A 71 -16.82 -4.32 2.89
C ASP A 71 -17.76 -3.10 2.69
N ALA A 72 -18.61 -2.76 3.66
CA ALA A 72 -19.36 -1.51 3.68
C ALA A 72 -18.43 -0.29 3.71
N ALA A 73 -17.49 -0.24 4.65
CA ALA A 73 -16.52 0.85 4.75
C ALA A 73 -15.63 1.00 3.50
N ARG A 74 -15.39 -0.08 2.74
CA ARG A 74 -14.71 -0.01 1.43
C ARG A 74 -15.58 0.63 0.35
N ARG A 75 -16.88 0.30 0.32
CA ARG A 75 -17.83 0.93 -0.60
C ARG A 75 -17.95 2.42 -0.33
N ASP A 76 -18.00 2.84 0.94
CA ASP A 76 -18.10 4.25 1.30
C ASP A 76 -16.87 5.06 0.85
N ARG A 77 -15.67 4.49 1.01
CA ARG A 77 -14.43 5.12 0.49
C ARG A 77 -14.38 5.19 -1.03
N ALA A 78 -15.01 4.24 -1.73
CA ALA A 78 -15.10 4.25 -3.19
C ALA A 78 -16.20 5.18 -3.71
N GLY A 79 -17.26 5.42 -2.92
CA GLY A 79 -18.41 6.24 -3.27
C GLY A 79 -18.23 7.75 -3.05
N GLY A 80 -17.20 8.19 -2.32
CA GLY A 80 -16.89 9.61 -2.09
C GLY A 80 -16.28 10.37 -3.27
N ALA A 81 -16.32 9.81 -4.49
CA ALA A 81 -15.73 10.38 -5.71
C ALA A 81 -16.76 10.98 -6.67
N ASP A 82 -17.95 11.38 -6.19
CA ASP A 82 -19.02 11.96 -7.01
C ASP A 82 -19.28 13.46 -6.75
N GLU A 83 -18.31 14.19 -6.19
CA GLU A 83 -18.30 15.66 -6.26
C GLU A 83 -16.93 16.17 -6.73
N GLY A 84 -16.78 16.25 -8.06
CA GLY A 84 -15.89 17.22 -8.71
C GLY A 84 -14.38 16.95 -8.73
N GLY A 85 -13.93 15.93 -9.46
CA GLY A 85 -12.52 15.82 -9.84
C GLY A 85 -12.21 14.53 -10.59
N ALA A 86 -11.89 14.67 -11.88
CA ALA A 86 -11.61 13.58 -12.83
C ALA A 86 -10.89 12.35 -12.21
N PRO A 87 -11.35 11.12 -12.48
CA PRO A 87 -10.68 9.94 -11.97
C PRO A 87 -9.31 9.83 -12.64
N ALA A 88 -8.25 9.88 -11.82
CA ALA A 88 -6.98 9.30 -12.21
C ALA A 88 -7.25 7.83 -12.52
N ALA A 89 -7.28 7.51 -13.82
CA ALA A 89 -7.46 6.17 -14.32
C ALA A 89 -6.56 5.22 -13.54
N GLY A 90 -7.17 4.35 -12.74
CA GLY A 90 -6.53 3.13 -12.30
C GLY A 90 -6.07 2.43 -13.56
N CYS A 91 -4.77 2.38 -13.79
CA CYS A 91 -4.17 1.63 -14.87
C CYS A 91 -4.49 0.15 -14.61
N LEU A 92 -5.61 -0.29 -15.18
CA LEU A 92 -5.88 -1.67 -15.46
C LEU A 92 -4.83 -2.11 -16.47
N ILE A 93 -3.81 -2.85 -16.01
CA ILE A 93 -3.05 -3.70 -16.93
C ILE A 93 -3.99 -4.81 -17.35
N ARG A 94 -4.80 -4.51 -18.36
CA ARG A 94 -5.56 -5.47 -19.16
C ARG A 94 -4.59 -5.96 -20.22
N ASP A 95 -3.90 -7.06 -19.94
CA ASP A 95 -3.23 -7.81 -21.01
C ASP A 95 -4.29 -8.55 -21.82
N ALA A 96 -4.85 -7.85 -22.81
CA ALA A 96 -5.63 -8.41 -23.88
C ALA A 96 -4.88 -8.13 -25.19
N GLY A 97 -3.95 -9.02 -25.50
CA GLY A 97 -3.13 -8.98 -26.71
C GLY A 97 -3.07 -10.35 -27.38
N GLY A 98 -4.22 -10.92 -27.74
CA GLY A 98 -4.26 -11.98 -28.74
C GLY A 98 -4.02 -11.37 -30.13
N ARG A 99 -3.00 -11.85 -30.84
CA ARG A 99 -2.93 -11.74 -32.31
C ARG A 99 -2.25 -13.00 -32.90
N THR A 100 -3.13 -13.88 -33.35
CA THR A 100 -3.10 -14.78 -34.53
C THR A 100 -1.80 -14.95 -35.32
N ASP A 101 -1.54 -16.23 -35.62
CA ASP A 101 -0.67 -16.79 -36.67
C ASP A 101 -0.64 -16.04 -38.01
N VAL A 102 0.56 -15.89 -38.59
CA VAL A 102 0.87 -16.12 -40.02
C VAL A 102 2.35 -16.53 -40.11
N GLY A 103 2.65 -17.65 -40.77
CA GLY A 103 3.98 -18.29 -40.77
C GLY A 103 4.90 -18.00 -41.97
N ARG A 104 5.96 -18.83 -42.03
CA ARG A 104 6.78 -19.29 -43.19
C ARG A 104 8.19 -18.68 -43.34
N GLY A 105 9.20 -19.55 -43.19
CA GLY A 105 10.33 -19.65 -44.13
C GLY A 105 11.75 -19.76 -43.56
N GLY A 106 12.37 -20.94 -43.73
CA GLY A 106 13.81 -21.12 -43.99
C GLY A 106 14.71 -21.31 -42.76
N GLU A 107 15.22 -22.53 -42.56
CA GLU A 107 16.53 -23.02 -43.04
C GLU A 107 16.53 -24.55 -43.09
#